data_AF-A0A0F9MWS0-F1
#
_entry.id   AF-A0A0F9MWS0-F1
#
_cell.length_a   1.000
_cell.length_b   1.000
_cell.length_c   1.000
_cell.angle_alpha   90.00
_cell.angle_beta   90.00
_cell.angle_gamma   90.00
#
_symmetry.space_group_name_H-M   'P 1'
#
loop_
_entity.id
_entity.type
_entity.pdbx_description
1 polymer ?
#
loop_
_entity_poly.entity_id
_entity_poly.type
_entity_poly.pdbx_seq_one_letter_code
_entity_poly.pdbx_strand_id
1 'polypeptide(L)'
;MRRAKWFCVALVGIVMLATSAYAQEEPGRGRRPGGPGGPGARRRRRPPKEALENFYAELVKVLELNEEQQKAVKQILDTHAQDMKNWIGEHGEELKGLRQQIMKAQKEGDREALKGLFQKMRELTKGQMELRQRMHKQILALLNDEQKEKFKKFLLRRRRAAGGIMAFRGALRRLDLTAEQKAKVAEIFKAAEAAAKGAEDRKDKAAIIRKAVKDVTENVLTDEQKAKLEKMRQRRGGPGGGPGRRGPGGGPLAQVGLTEA
;
A
#
# COMPACT_ATOMS: atom_id res chain seq x y z
N MET A 1 20.23 43.03 -10.63
CA MET A 1 19.25 42.96 -9.52
C MET A 1 17.94 43.65 -9.93
N ARG A 2 16.95 42.90 -10.42
CA ARG A 2 15.57 43.38 -10.57
C ARG A 2 14.60 42.24 -10.24
N ARG A 3 13.62 42.58 -9.42
CA ARG A 3 12.65 41.73 -8.74
C ARG A 3 11.63 41.18 -9.75
N ALA A 4 11.41 39.86 -9.76
CA ALA A 4 10.25 39.26 -10.40
C ALA A 4 9.24 38.88 -9.30
N LYS A 5 8.31 39.78 -9.04
CA LYS A 5 7.05 39.50 -8.34
C LYS A 5 5.93 39.55 -9.39
N TRP A 6 4.90 38.75 -9.15
CA TRP A 6 3.53 38.77 -9.71
C TRP A 6 3.20 37.84 -10.89
N PHE A 7 2.21 36.96 -10.63
CA PHE A 7 1.02 36.57 -11.41
C PHE A 7 0.39 35.35 -10.68
N CYS A 8 -0.91 35.14 -10.42
CA CYS A 8 -2.23 35.71 -10.80
C CYS A 8 -3.16 35.49 -9.58
N VAL A 9 -3.97 36.46 -9.14
CA VAL A 9 -5.38 36.77 -9.53
C VAL A 9 -6.40 35.64 -9.28
N ALA A 10 -7.46 36.05 -8.57
CA ALA A 10 -8.58 35.32 -8.01
C ALA A 10 -9.61 34.80 -9.04
N LEU A 11 -10.44 33.84 -8.59
CA LEU A 11 -11.79 33.65 -9.13
C LEU A 11 -12.76 33.23 -8.01
N VAL A 12 -13.79 34.05 -7.87
CA VAL A 12 -14.99 33.89 -7.03
C VAL A 12 -15.94 32.90 -7.71
N GLY A 13 -16.64 32.08 -6.93
CA GLY A 13 -17.71 31.21 -7.42
C GLY A 13 -18.64 30.78 -6.29
N ILE A 14 -19.69 31.55 -6.07
CA ILE A 14 -20.86 31.25 -5.23
C ILE A 14 -21.59 30.03 -5.81
N VAL A 15 -21.84 28.99 -5.01
CA VAL A 15 -22.83 27.94 -5.33
C VAL A 15 -23.62 27.54 -4.08
N MET A 16 -24.86 28.04 -4.06
CA MET A 16 -26.12 27.44 -3.61
C MET A 16 -26.11 26.44 -2.43
N LEU A 17 -26.71 26.87 -1.32
CA LEU A 17 -27.31 26.01 -0.30
C LEU A 17 -28.53 25.28 -0.89
N ALA A 18 -28.36 24.03 -1.29
CA ALA A 18 -29.48 23.11 -1.48
C ALA A 18 -29.78 22.42 -0.14
N THR A 19 -30.76 22.95 0.58
CA THR A 19 -31.42 22.27 1.70
C THR A 19 -32.26 21.11 1.17
N SER A 20 -31.71 19.90 1.22
CA SER A 20 -32.50 18.67 1.01
C SER A 20 -33.28 18.37 2.29
N ALA A 21 -34.55 18.76 2.29
CA ALA A 21 -35.55 18.20 3.18
C ALA A 21 -35.83 16.72 2.82
N TYR A 22 -36.32 15.97 3.81
CA TYR A 22 -36.85 14.59 3.78
C TYR A 22 -35.85 13.44 3.96
N ALA A 23 -35.73 13.01 5.21
CA ALA A 23 -35.77 11.58 5.54
C ALA A 23 -36.58 11.41 6.84
N GLN A 24 -37.80 10.90 6.70
CA GLN A 24 -38.63 10.41 7.80
C GLN A 24 -37.83 9.39 8.62
N GLU A 25 -37.71 9.62 9.91
CA GLU A 25 -37.35 8.59 10.87
C GLU A 25 -38.54 7.63 10.98
N GLU A 26 -38.38 6.38 10.55
CA GLU A 26 -39.27 5.29 10.96
C GLU A 26 -38.98 4.95 12.44
N PRO A 27 -39.94 5.12 13.36
CA PRO A 27 -39.82 4.56 14.70
C PRO A 27 -40.19 3.08 14.63
N GLY A 28 -39.20 2.20 14.74
CA GLY A 28 -39.45 0.83 15.17
C GLY A 28 -38.99 -0.26 14.22
N ARG A 29 -37.69 -0.55 14.25
CA ARG A 29 -37.22 -1.94 14.31
C ARG A 29 -36.15 -2.04 15.37
N GLY A 30 -36.50 -2.64 16.50
CA GLY A 30 -35.62 -2.88 17.63
C GLY A 30 -34.33 -3.54 17.17
N ARG A 31 -33.23 -2.79 17.18
CA ARG A 31 -31.89 -3.36 17.18
C ARG A 31 -31.77 -4.12 18.50
N ARG A 32 -31.89 -5.45 18.40
CA ARG A 32 -31.52 -6.36 19.48
C ARG A 32 -30.14 -5.93 20.02
N PRO A 33 -29.99 -5.73 21.35
CA PRO A 33 -28.70 -5.43 21.95
C PRO A 33 -27.77 -6.62 21.68
N GLY A 34 -26.87 -6.44 20.71
CA GLY A 34 -25.85 -7.42 20.38
C GLY A 34 -24.86 -7.51 21.53
N GLY A 35 -24.82 -8.66 22.18
CA GLY A 35 -23.94 -8.96 23.31
C GLY A 35 -22.44 -8.79 23.01
N PRO A 36 -21.61 -8.72 24.06
CA PRO A 36 -20.20 -8.44 23.96
C PRO A 36 -19.45 -9.60 23.28
N GLY A 37 -18.73 -9.29 22.19
CA GLY A 37 -17.56 -10.11 21.78
C GLY A 37 -17.78 -11.25 20.78
N GLY A 38 -18.71 -11.16 19.84
CA GLY A 38 -18.79 -12.13 18.74
C GLY A 38 -17.53 -12.12 17.82
N PRO A 39 -17.01 -13.28 17.40
CA PRO A 39 -15.85 -13.41 16.50
C PRO A 39 -16.20 -12.93 15.08
N GLY A 40 -16.24 -11.61 14.91
CA GLY A 40 -16.78 -11.00 13.70
C GLY A 40 -16.95 -9.49 13.75
N ALA A 41 -16.61 -8.82 14.87
CA ALA A 41 -16.50 -7.37 14.91
C ALA A 41 -15.46 -6.93 13.87
N ARG A 42 -15.94 -6.64 12.65
CA ARG A 42 -15.14 -6.10 11.56
C ARG A 42 -14.50 -4.85 12.13
N ARG A 43 -13.19 -4.92 12.47
CA ARG A 43 -12.43 -3.77 12.96
C ARG A 43 -12.84 -2.61 12.07
N ARG A 44 -13.47 -1.58 12.68
CA ARG A 44 -13.93 -0.40 11.94
C ARG A 44 -12.76 -0.01 11.05
N ARG A 45 -12.97 -0.06 9.72
CA ARG A 45 -11.91 0.35 8.79
C ARG A 45 -11.49 1.72 9.27
N ARG A 46 -10.22 1.87 9.68
CA ARG A 46 -9.70 3.15 10.16
C ARG A 46 -10.08 4.21 9.12
N PRO A 47 -10.67 5.34 9.54
CA PRO A 47 -11.07 6.37 8.60
C PRO A 47 -9.85 6.79 7.77
N PRO A 48 -10.01 7.11 6.47
CA PRO A 48 -8.91 7.49 5.60
C PRO A 48 -8.01 8.60 6.19
N LYS A 49 -8.61 9.53 6.95
CA LYS A 49 -7.91 10.60 7.66
C LYS A 49 -6.87 10.07 8.67
N GLU A 50 -7.26 9.14 9.53
CA GLU A 50 -6.36 8.54 10.53
C GLU A 50 -5.18 7.81 9.86
N ALA A 51 -5.39 7.21 8.68
CA ALA A 51 -4.31 6.56 7.94
C ALA A 51 -3.27 7.55 7.38
N LEU A 52 -3.70 8.76 7.00
CA LEU A 52 -2.82 9.85 6.56
C LEU A 52 -2.10 10.52 7.73
N GLU A 53 -2.78 10.72 8.86
CA GLU A 53 -2.16 11.24 10.09
C GLU A 53 -1.06 10.29 10.60
N ASN A 54 -1.31 8.98 10.59
CA ASN A 54 -0.29 7.98 10.92
C ASN A 54 0.89 8.01 9.92
N PHE A 55 0.60 8.23 8.62
CA PHE A 55 1.66 8.38 7.62
C PHE A 55 2.49 9.64 7.85
N TYR A 56 1.85 10.76 8.17
CA TYR A 56 2.51 12.01 8.52
C TYR A 56 3.41 11.83 9.74
N ALA A 57 2.89 11.26 10.83
CA ALA A 57 3.66 11.02 12.05
C ALA A 57 4.89 10.13 11.79
N GLU A 58 4.73 9.07 10.98
CA GLU A 58 5.87 8.24 10.55
C GLU A 58 6.88 9.03 9.71
N LEU A 59 6.43 9.92 8.82
CA LEU A 59 7.33 10.73 7.99
C LEU A 59 8.15 11.72 8.82
N VAL A 60 7.51 12.48 9.71
CA VAL A 60 8.20 13.43 10.59
C VAL A 60 9.27 12.72 11.40
N LYS A 61 8.92 11.57 11.99
CA LYS A 61 9.84 10.77 12.79
C LYS A 61 11.01 10.19 11.99
N VAL A 62 10.77 9.69 10.77
CA VAL A 62 11.80 8.99 9.98
C VAL A 62 12.70 9.96 9.22
N LEU A 63 12.18 11.12 8.82
CA LEU A 63 12.91 12.09 8.01
C LEU A 63 13.45 13.27 8.83
N GLU A 64 13.10 13.35 10.11
CA GLU A 64 13.53 14.42 11.02
C GLU A 64 13.21 15.80 10.40
N LEU A 65 11.97 15.95 9.92
CA LEU A 65 11.53 17.15 9.20
C LEU A 65 11.54 18.37 10.14
N ASN A 66 12.06 19.49 9.66
CA ASN A 66 11.96 20.77 10.37
C ASN A 66 10.53 21.33 10.32
N GLU A 67 10.24 22.38 11.08
CA GLU A 67 8.87 22.93 11.20
C GLU A 67 8.28 23.42 9.87
N GLU A 68 9.10 24.02 9.00
CA GLU A 68 8.66 24.50 7.69
C GLU A 68 8.31 23.33 6.75
N GLN A 69 9.18 22.32 6.68
CA GLN A 69 8.96 21.08 5.95
C GLN A 69 7.72 20.35 6.48
N GLN A 70 7.53 20.31 7.79
CA GLN A 70 6.35 19.70 8.43
C GLN A 70 5.05 20.37 7.96
N LYS A 71 4.97 21.70 8.01
CA LYS A 71 3.81 22.47 7.54
C LYS A 71 3.54 22.22 6.04
N ALA A 72 4.58 22.27 5.21
CA ALA A 72 4.46 22.05 3.77
C ALA A 72 4.02 20.61 3.43
N VAL A 73 4.60 19.61 4.09
CA VAL A 73 4.20 18.20 3.92
C VAL A 73 2.75 17.99 4.37
N LYS A 74 2.32 18.58 5.49
CA LYS A 74 0.92 18.50 5.94
C LYS A 74 -0.05 19.06 4.89
N GLN A 75 0.25 20.23 4.32
CA GLN A 75 -0.57 20.83 3.25
C GLN A 75 -0.64 19.92 2.00
N ILE A 76 0.47 19.27 1.61
CA ILE A 76 0.49 18.30 0.51
C ILE A 76 -0.41 17.10 0.83
N LEU A 77 -0.38 16.59 2.06
CA LEU A 77 -1.22 15.45 2.47
C LEU A 77 -2.70 15.80 2.53
N ASP A 78 -3.06 16.99 3.00
CA ASP A 78 -4.45 17.47 3.04
C ASP A 78 -5.00 17.65 1.62
N THR A 79 -4.19 18.22 0.72
CA THR A 79 -4.53 18.34 -0.71
C THR A 79 -4.75 16.94 -1.32
N HIS A 80 -3.83 16.01 -1.09
CA HIS A 80 -3.97 14.63 -1.55
C HIS A 80 -5.21 13.94 -0.96
N ALA A 81 -5.55 14.19 0.30
CA ALA A 81 -6.76 13.65 0.93
C ALA A 81 -8.02 14.14 0.23
N GLN A 82 -8.07 15.43 -0.12
CA GLN A 82 -9.18 16.03 -0.85
C GLN A 82 -9.26 15.50 -2.29
N ASP A 83 -8.15 15.43 -3.01
CA ASP A 83 -8.08 14.84 -4.35
C ASP A 83 -8.58 13.38 -4.34
N MET A 84 -8.15 12.61 -3.35
CA MET A 84 -8.61 11.23 -3.17
C MET A 84 -10.11 11.16 -2.85
N LYS A 85 -10.66 12.10 -2.07
CA LYS A 85 -12.09 12.18 -1.78
C LYS A 85 -12.88 12.49 -3.04
N ASN A 86 -12.44 13.46 -3.84
CA ASN A 86 -13.07 13.83 -5.10
C ASN A 86 -13.04 12.66 -6.08
N TRP A 87 -11.88 12.01 -6.25
CA TRP A 87 -11.72 10.84 -7.11
C TRP A 87 -12.62 9.67 -6.69
N ILE A 88 -12.79 9.43 -5.38
CA ILE A 88 -13.74 8.43 -4.87
C ILE A 88 -15.19 8.85 -5.14
N GLY A 89 -15.51 10.14 -5.07
CA GLY A 89 -16.84 10.66 -5.42
C GLY A 89 -17.15 10.44 -6.90
N GLU A 90 -16.21 10.75 -7.78
CA GLU A 90 -16.35 10.64 -9.24
C GLU A 90 -16.42 9.17 -9.71
N HIS A 91 -15.55 8.29 -9.19
CA HIS A 91 -15.42 6.91 -9.68
C HIS A 91 -15.98 5.85 -8.72
N GLY A 92 -16.58 6.27 -7.60
CA GLY A 92 -16.99 5.36 -6.52
C GLY A 92 -18.04 4.34 -6.93
N GLU A 93 -19.09 4.78 -7.62
CA GLU A 93 -20.16 3.90 -8.10
C GLU A 93 -19.67 2.98 -9.23
N GLU A 94 -18.82 3.48 -10.14
CA GLU A 94 -18.22 2.65 -11.19
C GLU A 94 -17.35 1.54 -10.59
N LEU A 95 -16.50 1.85 -9.61
CA LEU A 95 -15.69 0.86 -8.89
C LEU A 95 -16.55 -0.19 -8.18
N LYS A 96 -17.68 0.22 -7.62
CA LYS A 96 -18.63 -0.66 -6.94
C LYS A 96 -19.32 -1.59 -7.94
N GLY A 97 -19.76 -1.06 -9.08
CA GLY A 97 -20.31 -1.85 -10.18
C GLY A 97 -19.31 -2.87 -10.73
N LEU A 98 -18.07 -2.44 -11.03
CA LEU A 98 -17.00 -3.33 -11.47
C LEU A 98 -16.72 -4.45 -10.46
N ARG A 99 -16.73 -4.16 -9.15
CA ARG A 99 -16.56 -5.20 -8.12
C ARG A 99 -17.69 -6.22 -8.14
N GLN A 100 -18.94 -5.78 -8.30
CA GLN A 100 -20.08 -6.68 -8.39
C GLN A 100 -19.99 -7.56 -9.65
N GLN A 101 -19.63 -6.99 -10.79
CA GLN A 101 -19.42 -7.73 -12.03
C GLN A 101 -18.30 -8.76 -11.90
N ILE A 102 -17.17 -8.38 -11.30
CA ILE A 102 -16.06 -9.31 -11.03
C ILE A 102 -16.52 -10.47 -10.14
N MET A 103 -17.27 -10.17 -9.07
CA MET A 103 -17.80 -11.22 -8.19
C MET A 103 -18.77 -12.16 -8.93
N LYS A 104 -19.62 -11.62 -9.81
CA LYS A 104 -20.55 -12.42 -10.62
C LYS A 104 -19.81 -13.32 -11.61
N ALA A 105 -18.92 -12.75 -12.43
CA ALA A 105 -18.10 -13.50 -13.38
C ALA A 105 -17.23 -14.55 -12.68
N GLN A 106 -16.73 -14.25 -11.47
CA GLN A 106 -16.00 -15.23 -10.66
C GLN A 106 -16.87 -16.41 -10.21
N LYS A 107 -18.14 -16.17 -9.84
CA LYS A 107 -19.08 -17.24 -9.48
C LYS A 107 -19.47 -18.09 -10.69
N GLU A 108 -19.63 -17.46 -11.85
CA GLU A 108 -20.00 -18.12 -13.11
C GLU A 108 -18.79 -18.81 -13.78
N GLY A 109 -17.56 -18.53 -13.33
CA GLY A 109 -16.35 -19.08 -13.92
C GLY A 109 -15.95 -18.44 -15.25
N ASP A 110 -16.55 -17.31 -15.63
CA ASP A 110 -16.28 -16.60 -16.88
C ASP A 110 -14.91 -15.91 -16.85
N ARG A 111 -13.89 -16.61 -17.36
CA ARG A 111 -12.52 -16.13 -17.37
C ARG A 111 -12.29 -14.99 -18.36
N GLU A 112 -13.04 -14.92 -19.44
CA GLU A 112 -12.87 -13.88 -20.47
C GLU A 112 -13.42 -12.56 -19.96
N ALA A 113 -14.63 -12.56 -19.39
CA ALA A 113 -15.19 -11.39 -18.73
C ALA A 113 -14.28 -10.89 -17.60
N LEU A 114 -13.74 -11.79 -16.78
CA LEU A 114 -12.81 -11.41 -15.71
C LEU A 114 -11.59 -10.65 -16.22
N LYS A 115 -10.97 -11.07 -17.34
CA LYS A 115 -9.83 -10.35 -17.93
C LYS A 115 -10.20 -8.92 -18.30
N GLY A 116 -11.31 -8.74 -19.02
CA GLY A 116 -11.79 -7.41 -19.43
C GLY A 116 -12.14 -6.52 -18.23
N LEU A 117 -12.80 -7.08 -17.21
CA LEU A 117 -13.15 -6.36 -15.99
C LEU A 117 -11.92 -5.95 -15.18
N PHE A 118 -10.90 -6.81 -15.08
CA PHE A 118 -9.64 -6.44 -14.42
C PHE A 118 -8.86 -5.37 -15.19
N GLN A 119 -8.93 -5.37 -16.52
CA GLN A 119 -8.34 -4.30 -17.33
C GLN A 119 -9.05 -2.97 -17.07
N LYS A 120 -10.39 -2.95 -17.07
CA LYS A 120 -11.17 -1.75 -16.71
C LYS A 120 -10.84 -1.26 -15.29
N MET A 121 -10.81 -2.17 -14.31
CA MET A 121 -10.40 -1.84 -12.94
C MET A 121 -9.00 -1.23 -12.88
N ARG A 122 -8.05 -1.76 -13.68
CA ARG A 122 -6.67 -1.25 -13.73
C ARG A 122 -6.61 0.15 -14.33
N GLU A 123 -7.32 0.40 -15.43
CA GLU A 123 -7.39 1.73 -16.05
C GLU A 123 -8.03 2.73 -15.11
N LEU A 124 -9.16 2.38 -14.50
CA LEU A 124 -9.84 3.25 -13.55
C LEU A 124 -8.93 3.61 -12.37
N THR A 125 -8.25 2.61 -11.79
CA THR A 125 -7.33 2.82 -10.64
C THR A 125 -6.00 3.49 -11.02
N LYS A 126 -5.73 3.76 -12.30
CA LYS A 126 -4.54 4.50 -12.75
C LYS A 126 -4.55 5.93 -12.20
N GLY A 127 -5.70 6.61 -12.21
CA GLY A 127 -5.85 7.95 -11.65
C GLY A 127 -5.45 8.01 -10.16
N GLN A 128 -5.86 7.02 -9.37
CA GLN A 128 -5.43 6.90 -7.96
C GLN A 128 -3.90 6.77 -7.83
N MET A 129 -3.25 6.01 -8.71
CA MET A 129 -1.79 5.88 -8.70
C MET A 129 -1.10 7.20 -9.04
N GLU A 130 -1.62 7.95 -10.01
CA GLU A 130 -1.08 9.25 -10.42
C GLU A 130 -1.21 10.30 -9.30
N LEU A 131 -2.35 10.35 -8.60
CA LEU A 131 -2.52 11.20 -7.42
C LEU A 131 -1.45 10.91 -6.35
N ARG A 132 -1.19 9.62 -6.08
CA ARG A 132 -0.15 9.21 -5.13
C ARG A 132 1.26 9.58 -5.62
N GLN A 133 1.54 9.40 -6.92
CA GLN A 133 2.84 9.77 -7.49
C GLN A 133 3.08 11.28 -7.40
N ARG A 134 2.05 12.09 -7.66
CA ARG A 134 2.10 13.55 -7.52
C ARG A 134 2.46 13.96 -6.10
N MET A 135 1.75 13.41 -5.10
CA MET A 135 2.04 13.62 -3.68
C MET A 135 3.50 13.26 -3.35
N HIS A 136 3.99 12.10 -3.80
CA HIS A 136 5.38 11.70 -3.55
C HIS A 136 6.40 12.64 -4.20
N LYS A 137 6.14 13.12 -5.43
CA LYS A 137 7.01 14.07 -6.14
C LYS A 137 7.08 15.41 -5.39
N GLN A 138 5.94 15.92 -4.93
CA GLN A 138 5.89 17.17 -4.16
C GLN A 138 6.64 17.04 -2.84
N ILE A 139 6.49 15.93 -2.11
CA ILE A 139 7.28 15.68 -0.89
C ILE A 139 8.77 15.64 -1.21
N LEU A 140 9.21 14.90 -2.24
CA LEU A 140 10.62 14.80 -2.62
C LEU A 140 11.27 16.14 -2.97
N ALA A 141 10.50 17.09 -3.51
CA ALA A 141 10.98 18.43 -3.85
C ALA A 141 11.30 19.29 -2.61
N LEU A 142 10.73 18.96 -1.43
CA LEU A 142 10.97 19.67 -0.17
C LEU A 142 12.14 19.10 0.65
N LEU A 143 12.65 17.94 0.26
CA LEU A 143 13.65 17.19 1.02
C LEU A 143 15.06 17.49 0.49
N ASN A 144 16.05 17.48 1.38
CA ASN A 144 17.45 17.41 0.99
C ASN A 144 17.84 16.00 0.50
N ASP A 145 19.04 15.81 -0.04
CA ASP A 145 19.42 14.53 -0.66
C ASP A 145 19.48 13.36 0.32
N GLU A 146 19.91 13.58 1.57
CA GLU A 146 19.89 12.54 2.60
C GLU A 146 18.45 12.12 2.95
N GLN A 147 17.56 13.11 3.14
CA GLN A 147 16.15 12.89 3.41
C GLN A 147 15.45 12.18 2.24
N LYS A 148 15.79 12.49 0.99
CA LYS A 148 15.25 11.78 -0.20
C LYS A 148 15.57 10.29 -0.15
N GLU A 149 16.79 9.91 0.23
CA GLU A 149 17.17 8.50 0.37
C GLU A 149 16.45 7.81 1.54
N LYS A 150 16.32 8.49 2.70
CA LYS A 150 15.50 8.00 3.83
C LYS A 150 14.04 7.80 3.39
N PHE A 151 13.47 8.72 2.62
CA PHE A 151 12.10 8.65 2.11
C PHE A 151 11.89 7.50 1.12
N LYS A 152 12.82 7.28 0.17
CA LYS A 152 12.77 6.13 -0.75
C LYS A 152 12.77 4.80 0.01
N LYS A 153 13.65 4.64 1.01
CA LYS A 153 13.70 3.45 1.87
C LYS A 153 12.42 3.28 2.68
N PHE A 154 11.88 4.37 3.20
CA PHE A 154 10.61 4.38 3.91
C PHE A 154 9.45 3.88 3.03
N LEU A 155 9.32 4.41 1.82
CA LEU A 155 8.31 3.97 0.85
C LEU A 155 8.48 2.50 0.46
N LEU A 156 9.73 2.04 0.26
CA LEU A 156 10.02 0.64 -0.06
C LEU A 156 9.63 -0.29 1.11
N ARG A 157 9.94 0.09 2.35
CA ARG A 157 9.54 -0.66 3.55
C ARG A 157 8.01 -0.76 3.65
N ARG A 158 7.30 0.34 3.41
CA ARG A 158 5.82 0.36 3.42
C ARG A 158 5.25 -0.50 2.29
N ARG A 159 5.82 -0.45 1.08
CA ARG A 159 5.45 -1.32 -0.05
C ARG A 159 5.70 -2.80 0.26
N ARG A 160 6.83 -3.15 0.87
CA ARG A 160 7.16 -4.53 1.28
C ARG A 160 6.21 -5.03 2.36
N ALA A 161 5.91 -4.19 3.36
CA ALA A 161 4.96 -4.54 4.41
C ALA A 161 3.54 -4.73 3.88
N ALA A 162 3.10 -3.91 2.93
CA ALA A 162 1.79 -4.03 2.31
C ALA A 162 1.73 -5.19 1.29
N GLY A 163 2.86 -5.54 0.66
CA GLY A 163 2.92 -6.43 -0.49
C GLY A 163 3.47 -7.82 -0.25
N GLY A 164 4.08 -8.12 0.90
CA GLY A 164 4.83 -9.37 1.13
C GLY A 164 4.01 -10.65 0.88
N ILE A 165 2.83 -10.74 1.50
CA ILE A 165 1.94 -11.92 1.33
C ILE A 165 1.33 -11.99 -0.07
N MET A 166 0.95 -10.86 -0.65
CA MET A 166 0.36 -10.82 -1.99
C MET A 166 1.39 -11.17 -3.06
N ALA A 167 2.63 -10.72 -2.89
CA ALA A 167 3.75 -11.08 -3.72
C ALA A 167 4.02 -12.59 -3.68
N PHE A 168 3.97 -13.19 -2.50
CA PHE A 168 4.15 -14.63 -2.31
C PHE A 168 2.99 -15.44 -2.92
N ARG A 169 1.73 -15.07 -2.64
CA ARG A 169 0.54 -15.68 -3.27
C ARG A 169 0.57 -15.58 -4.79
N GLY A 170 1.07 -14.47 -5.34
CA GLY A 170 1.30 -14.32 -6.78
C GLY A 170 2.42 -15.22 -7.33
N ALA A 171 3.42 -15.56 -6.52
CA ALA A 171 4.44 -16.55 -6.89
C ALA A 171 3.87 -17.97 -6.87
N LEU A 172 3.12 -18.35 -5.84
CA LEU A 172 2.48 -19.67 -5.73
C LEU A 172 1.55 -20.00 -6.90
N ARG A 173 0.81 -19.00 -7.41
CA ARG A 173 -0.06 -19.17 -8.59
C ARG A 173 0.69 -19.56 -9.88
N ARG A 174 2.02 -19.41 -9.91
CA ARG A 174 2.89 -19.77 -11.04
C ARG A 174 3.65 -21.09 -10.85
N LEU A 175 3.42 -21.78 -9.73
CA LEU A 175 4.07 -23.05 -9.38
C LEU A 175 3.24 -24.28 -9.76
N ASP A 176 2.18 -24.11 -10.54
CA ASP A 176 1.34 -25.22 -11.04
C ASP A 176 0.90 -26.19 -9.93
N LEU A 177 0.52 -25.64 -8.77
CA LEU A 177 0.17 -26.41 -7.58
C LEU A 177 -1.00 -27.37 -7.84
N THR A 178 -0.92 -28.58 -7.26
CA THR A 178 -2.01 -29.55 -7.27
C THR A 178 -3.23 -29.03 -6.49
N ALA A 179 -4.39 -29.67 -6.66
CA ALA A 179 -5.60 -29.31 -5.92
C ALA A 179 -5.40 -29.41 -4.41
N GLU A 180 -4.75 -30.49 -3.94
CA GLU A 180 -4.43 -30.72 -2.54
C GLU A 180 -3.46 -29.66 -1.98
N GLN A 181 -2.41 -29.32 -2.73
CA GLN A 181 -1.48 -28.26 -2.34
C GLN A 181 -2.18 -26.92 -2.22
N LYS A 182 -3.07 -26.58 -3.17
CA LYS A 182 -3.87 -25.34 -3.11
C LYS A 182 -4.76 -25.29 -1.87
N ALA A 183 -5.39 -26.42 -1.50
CA ALA A 183 -6.20 -26.52 -0.30
C ALA A 183 -5.36 -26.31 0.97
N LYS A 184 -4.22 -27.01 1.11
CA LYS A 184 -3.29 -26.85 2.24
C LYS A 184 -2.76 -25.42 2.37
N VAL A 185 -2.36 -24.81 1.24
CA VAL A 185 -1.94 -23.39 1.21
C VAL A 185 -3.05 -22.47 1.69
N ALA A 186 -4.29 -22.68 1.22
CA ALA A 186 -5.43 -21.86 1.62
C ALA A 186 -5.71 -21.98 3.12
N GLU A 187 -5.62 -23.19 3.68
CA GLU A 187 -5.80 -23.46 5.11
C GLU A 187 -4.71 -22.79 5.96
N ILE A 188 -3.42 -22.99 5.63
CA ILE A 188 -2.29 -22.37 6.34
C ILE A 188 -2.44 -20.85 6.38
N PHE A 189 -2.77 -20.24 5.23
CA PHE A 189 -2.94 -18.79 5.20
C PHE A 189 -4.21 -18.31 5.90
N LYS A 190 -5.32 -19.07 5.88
CA LYS A 190 -6.53 -18.74 6.63
C LYS A 190 -6.25 -18.73 8.13
N ALA A 191 -5.52 -19.74 8.62
CA ALA A 191 -5.09 -19.81 10.02
C ALA A 191 -4.15 -18.66 10.38
N ALA A 192 -3.17 -18.35 9.53
CA ALA A 192 -2.25 -17.25 9.72
C ALA A 192 -2.95 -15.88 9.74
N GLU A 193 -3.96 -15.67 8.87
CA GLU A 193 -4.78 -14.47 8.88
C GLU A 193 -5.62 -14.35 10.17
N ALA A 194 -6.17 -15.46 10.68
CA ALA A 194 -6.90 -15.47 11.95
C ALA A 194 -5.98 -15.12 13.13
N ALA A 195 -4.80 -15.75 13.22
CA ALA A 195 -3.80 -15.45 14.25
C ALA A 195 -3.28 -14.00 14.15
N ALA A 196 -2.99 -13.51 12.94
CA ALA A 196 -2.53 -12.13 12.74
C ALA A 196 -3.61 -11.09 13.08
N LYS A 197 -4.91 -11.42 13.01
CA LYS A 197 -6.00 -10.55 13.50
C LYS A 197 -6.01 -10.45 15.02
N GLY A 198 -5.59 -11.50 15.74
CA GLY A 198 -5.48 -11.52 17.20
C GLY A 198 -4.24 -10.79 17.71
N ALA A 199 -3.15 -10.78 16.95
CA ALA A 199 -1.93 -10.08 17.34
C ALA A 199 -2.14 -8.55 17.51
N GLU A 200 -1.59 -8.00 18.58
CA GLU A 200 -1.61 -6.56 18.84
C GLU A 200 -0.56 -5.87 17.96
N ASP A 201 0.67 -6.37 18.04
CA ASP A 201 1.83 -5.75 17.40
C ASP A 201 2.01 -6.10 15.92
N ARG A 202 2.60 -5.14 15.20
CA ARG A 202 2.97 -5.32 13.80
C ARG A 202 4.08 -6.35 13.63
N LYS A 203 5.00 -6.47 14.60
CA LYS A 203 6.10 -7.44 14.59
C LYS A 203 5.56 -8.86 14.64
N ASP A 204 4.58 -9.13 15.50
CA ASP A 204 3.97 -10.46 15.65
C ASP A 204 3.17 -10.85 14.42
N LYS A 205 2.39 -9.92 13.86
CA LYS A 205 1.72 -10.11 12.57
C LYS A 205 2.71 -10.52 11.48
N ALA A 206 3.85 -9.82 11.39
CA ALA A 206 4.88 -10.16 10.43
C ALA A 206 5.54 -11.52 10.72
N ALA A 207 5.72 -11.90 11.99
CA ALA A 207 6.23 -13.22 12.37
C ALA A 207 5.27 -14.34 11.98
N ILE A 208 3.97 -14.19 12.25
CA ILE A 208 2.91 -15.14 11.87
C ILE A 208 2.88 -15.35 10.36
N ILE A 209 2.91 -14.27 9.58
CA ILE A 209 2.91 -14.37 8.12
C ILE A 209 4.21 -15.00 7.60
N ARG A 210 5.37 -14.69 8.20
CA ARG A 210 6.65 -15.34 7.85
C ARG A 210 6.61 -16.83 8.13
N LYS A 211 6.07 -17.25 9.29
CA LYS A 211 5.89 -18.65 9.64
C LYS A 211 5.00 -19.37 8.63
N ALA A 212 3.84 -18.79 8.28
CA ALA A 212 2.95 -19.37 7.28
C ALA A 212 3.62 -19.54 5.90
N VAL A 213 4.43 -18.56 5.47
CA VAL A 213 5.23 -18.66 4.25
C VAL A 213 6.26 -19.79 4.34
N LYS A 214 6.92 -19.94 5.49
CA LYS A 214 7.88 -21.02 5.76
C LYS A 214 7.19 -22.38 5.71
N ASP A 215 6.09 -22.55 6.42
CA ASP A 215 5.33 -23.81 6.49
C ASP A 215 4.84 -24.25 5.11
N VAL A 216 4.33 -23.32 4.28
CA VAL A 216 3.99 -23.63 2.88
C VAL A 216 5.22 -24.08 2.10
N THR A 217 6.34 -23.38 2.25
CA THR A 217 7.56 -23.67 1.49
C THR A 217 8.14 -25.03 1.85
N GLU A 218 8.17 -25.39 3.13
CA GLU A 218 8.80 -26.62 3.62
C GLU A 218 7.89 -27.84 3.50
N ASN A 219 6.62 -27.70 3.85
CA ASN A 219 5.71 -28.84 4.05
C ASN A 219 4.70 -29.05 2.92
N VAL A 220 4.53 -28.09 2.01
CA VAL A 220 3.53 -28.19 0.94
C VAL A 220 4.16 -28.26 -0.44
N LEU A 221 5.23 -27.52 -0.69
CA LEU A 221 5.88 -27.50 -2.01
C LEU A 221 6.81 -28.69 -2.20
N THR A 222 6.86 -29.21 -3.42
CA THR A 222 7.90 -30.16 -3.84
C THR A 222 9.24 -29.45 -4.01
N ASP A 223 10.34 -30.20 -4.04
CA ASP A 223 11.68 -29.61 -4.18
C ASP A 223 11.86 -28.87 -5.51
N GLU A 224 11.26 -29.37 -6.58
CA GLU A 224 11.20 -28.69 -7.88
C GLU A 224 10.46 -27.35 -7.80
N GLN A 225 9.31 -27.30 -7.10
CA GLN A 225 8.55 -26.08 -6.88
C GLN A 225 9.30 -25.10 -5.98
N LYS A 226 10.01 -25.57 -4.95
CA LYS A 226 10.90 -24.76 -4.11
C LYS A 226 12.00 -24.13 -4.97
N ALA A 227 12.64 -24.90 -5.84
CA ALA A 227 13.66 -24.40 -6.76
C ALA A 227 13.11 -23.36 -7.75
N LYS A 228 11.91 -23.59 -8.33
CA LYS A 228 11.23 -22.62 -9.22
C LYS A 228 10.85 -21.34 -8.46
N LEU A 229 10.39 -21.46 -7.23
CA LEU A 229 10.07 -20.34 -6.35
C LEU A 229 11.32 -19.52 -6.01
N GLU A 230 12.44 -20.17 -5.73
CA GLU A 230 13.71 -19.51 -5.45
C GLU A 230 14.26 -18.79 -6.68
N LYS A 231 14.22 -19.41 -7.87
CA LYS A 231 14.54 -18.73 -9.14
C LYS A 231 13.67 -17.48 -9.37
N MET A 232 12.38 -17.53 -9.04
CA MET A 232 11.50 -16.35 -9.11
C MET A 232 11.88 -15.26 -8.10
N ARG A 233 12.33 -15.64 -6.90
CA ARG A 233 12.83 -14.69 -5.89
C ARG A 233 14.11 -14.02 -6.34
N GLN A 234 15.05 -14.78 -6.89
CA GLN A 234 16.31 -14.27 -7.44
C GLN A 234 16.07 -13.30 -8.61
N ARG A 235 15.16 -13.64 -9.54
CA ARG A 235 14.78 -12.75 -10.64
C ARG A 235 14.14 -11.44 -10.16
N ARG A 236 13.33 -11.51 -9.08
CA ARG A 236 12.67 -10.32 -8.51
C ARG A 236 13.58 -9.49 -7.61
N GLY A 237 14.63 -10.12 -7.08
CA GLY A 237 15.68 -9.53 -6.26
C GLY A 237 17.00 -9.37 -7.01
N GLY A 238 16.97 -9.20 -8.34
CA GLY A 238 18.16 -9.02 -9.16
C GLY A 238 19.13 -7.97 -8.60
N PRO A 239 20.41 -7.97 -9.05
CA PRO A 239 21.62 -7.66 -8.26
C PRO A 239 21.74 -6.32 -7.51
N GLY A 240 20.73 -5.44 -7.50
CA GLY A 240 20.68 -4.20 -6.70
C GLY A 240 19.68 -4.20 -5.54
N GLY A 241 18.94 -5.29 -5.29
CA GLY A 241 17.80 -5.31 -4.37
C GLY A 241 18.03 -5.94 -2.98
N GLY A 242 19.20 -6.50 -2.72
CA GLY A 242 19.56 -7.18 -1.47
C GLY A 242 19.95 -6.17 -0.38
N PRO A 243 19.33 -6.20 0.82
CA PRO A 243 19.79 -5.42 1.95
C PRO A 243 21.07 -6.05 2.51
N GLY A 244 22.24 -5.47 2.23
CA GLY A 244 23.42 -5.75 3.06
C GLY A 244 24.73 -6.15 2.37
N ARG A 245 24.88 -6.10 1.04
CA ARG A 245 26.23 -6.04 0.45
C ARG A 245 26.56 -4.59 0.04
N ARG A 246 26.68 -3.71 1.04
CA ARG A 246 27.81 -2.77 1.02
C ARG A 246 29.02 -3.66 1.21
N GLY A 247 29.63 -4.10 0.11
CA GLY A 247 30.96 -4.67 0.19
C GLY A 247 31.87 -3.66 0.89
N PRO A 248 32.80 -4.09 1.75
CA PRO A 248 33.82 -3.21 2.30
C PRO A 248 34.80 -2.83 1.18
N GLY A 249 34.41 -1.85 0.38
CA GLY A 249 35.28 -1.13 -0.55
C GLY A 249 35.23 0.33 -0.12
N GLY A 250 36.13 0.83 0.74
CA GLY A 250 37.50 0.35 0.83
C GLY A 250 38.21 0.54 -0.51
N GLY A 251 37.89 1.63 -1.23
CA GLY A 251 38.82 2.16 -2.20
C GLY A 251 40.01 2.72 -1.42
N PRO A 252 41.25 2.34 -1.77
CA PRO A 252 42.43 2.89 -1.11
C PRO A 252 42.42 4.40 -1.31
N LEU A 253 42.52 5.16 -0.21
CA LEU A 253 43.08 6.50 -0.30
C LEU A 253 44.46 6.30 -0.93
N ALA A 254 44.57 6.64 -2.21
CA ALA A 254 45.85 6.83 -2.85
C ALA A 254 46.65 7.75 -1.94
N GLN A 255 47.72 7.22 -1.36
CA GLN A 255 48.81 8.03 -0.85
C GLN A 255 49.28 8.87 -2.03
N VAL A 256 48.88 10.13 -2.05
CA VAL A 256 49.52 11.13 -2.88
C VAL A 256 50.95 11.20 -2.36
N GLY A 257 51.87 10.64 -3.14
CA GLY A 257 53.29 10.78 -2.91
C GLY A 257 53.64 12.26 -2.90
N LEU A 258 54.13 12.73 -1.76
CA LEU A 258 55.01 13.87 -1.68
C LEU A 258 56.38 13.39 -2.15
N THR A 259 56.65 13.58 -3.44
CA THR A 259 58.02 13.58 -3.97
C THR A 259 58.40 15.02 -4.32
N GLU A 260 59.41 15.48 -3.59
CA GLU A 260 60.49 16.41 -3.98
C GLU A 260 60.14 17.88 -4.29
N ALA A 261 60.60 18.78 -3.41
CA ALA A 261 61.74 19.70 -3.65
C ALA A 261 62.24 20.28 -2.31
#